data_AF-V7CC61-F1
#
_entry.id   AF-V7CC61-F1
#
_cell.length_a   1.000
_cell.length_b   1.000
_cell.length_c   1.000
_cell.angle_alpha   90.00
_cell.angle_beta   90.00
_cell.angle_gamma   90.00
#
_symmetry.space_group_name_H-M   'P 1'
#
loop_
_entity.id
_entity.type
_entity.pdbx_description
1 polymer ?
#
loop_
_entity_poly.entity_id
_entity_poly.type
_entity_poly.pdbx_seq_one_letter_code
_entity_poly.pdbx_strand_id
1 'polypeptide(L)'
;MYGYTIIYSHLSCLQVGSQKKVNYLPLEACKIVGGQRYTKGLNEKQITSLLKVSCQRPREQETGILKAIQQNNYEYNPYVKEFGISIDSKLASVEARVLPAPWLKYHDTGREKEHLQQVGQWNMMNKKVINGSIVRYWACINFSRSIQEIARGFCQQLVQMCQISGMEFSLDPVIPIYSARPDMVKKALKYVHSAVRDKLGGKELELLIAILPDNNGSLYGDLKRICETDLGLISQCCLSKHVFKINRQYLANVALKINVKLGGRNTVLLDALSWRIPLVSDIPTIIFGADVTHPESGEDPCPSIAAVVASQDWPEVTKYAGLVCAQPHREELIQDLFKCWKDPHHGIVYGGMIRELLLSFKKARGQKPLRIIFYR
;
A
#
# COMPACT_ATOMS: atom_id res chain seq x y z
N MET A 1 52.99 -28.42 2.47
CA MET A 1 51.96 -29.07 3.32
C MET A 1 50.79 -29.62 2.50
N TYR A 2 50.21 -28.86 1.56
CA TYR A 2 49.03 -29.31 0.81
C TYR A 2 49.24 -29.54 -0.70
N GLY A 3 50.47 -29.43 -1.21
CA GLY A 3 50.75 -29.64 -2.64
C GLY A 3 50.02 -28.68 -3.58
N TYR A 4 49.55 -27.54 -3.07
CA TYR A 4 48.74 -26.56 -3.78
C TYR A 4 49.47 -25.23 -3.85
N THR A 5 49.65 -24.70 -5.07
CA THR A 5 50.27 -23.39 -5.30
C THR A 5 49.19 -22.35 -5.54
N ILE A 6 49.23 -21.29 -4.75
CA ILE A 6 48.22 -20.23 -4.82
C ILE A 6 48.41 -19.42 -6.10
N ILE A 7 47.34 -19.24 -6.89
CA ILE A 7 47.40 -18.50 -8.17
C ILE A 7 47.10 -17.02 -7.93
N TYR A 8 46.11 -16.73 -7.09
CA TYR A 8 45.63 -15.36 -6.83
C TYR A 8 46.12 -14.81 -5.48
N SER A 9 47.43 -14.72 -5.30
CA SER A 9 48.08 -14.29 -4.04
C SER A 9 47.78 -12.84 -3.60
N HIS A 10 47.28 -12.01 -4.52
CA HIS A 10 46.89 -10.63 -4.24
C HIS A 10 45.51 -10.49 -3.58
N LEU A 11 44.71 -11.57 -3.53
CA LEU A 11 43.39 -11.57 -2.91
C LEU A 11 43.47 -11.83 -1.41
N SER A 12 42.53 -11.26 -0.65
CA SER A 12 42.41 -11.50 0.78
C SER A 12 41.98 -12.95 1.09
N CYS A 13 42.35 -13.43 2.28
CA CYS A 13 41.86 -14.71 2.80
C CYS A 13 40.51 -14.56 3.52
N LEU A 14 39.72 -15.63 3.55
CA LEU A 14 38.56 -15.75 4.42
C LEU A 14 39.01 -16.04 5.84
N GLN A 15 38.55 -15.23 6.79
CA GLN A 15 38.71 -15.49 8.21
C GLN A 15 37.58 -16.43 8.67
N VAL A 16 37.94 -17.61 9.18
CA VAL A 16 36.99 -18.63 9.63
C VAL A 16 37.33 -19.15 11.02
N GLY A 17 36.35 -19.71 11.71
CA GLY A 17 36.50 -20.22 13.07
C GLY A 17 35.94 -19.26 14.13
N SER A 18 36.34 -19.46 15.38
CA SER A 18 35.90 -18.63 16.51
C SER A 18 36.90 -17.52 16.80
N GLN A 19 36.50 -16.51 17.58
CA GLN A 19 37.42 -15.44 18.03
C GLN A 19 38.66 -15.97 18.76
N LYS A 20 38.58 -17.15 19.41
CA LYS A 20 39.71 -17.78 20.14
C LYS A 20 40.62 -18.62 19.25
N LYS A 21 40.15 -19.10 18.09
CA LYS A 21 40.93 -19.89 17.13
C LYS A 21 40.56 -19.47 15.72
N VAL A 22 41.28 -18.46 15.26
CA VAL A 22 41.12 -17.85 13.94
C VAL A 22 41.97 -18.62 12.93
N ASN A 23 41.36 -19.06 11.83
CA ASN A 23 42.06 -19.62 10.68
C ASN A 23 41.83 -18.74 9.44
N TYR A 24 42.80 -18.71 8.54
CA TYR A 24 42.71 -17.97 7.29
C TYR A 24 42.76 -18.95 6.12
N LEU A 25 41.77 -18.89 5.24
CA LEU A 25 41.67 -19.75 4.06
C LEU A 25 41.75 -18.90 2.79
N PRO A 26 42.62 -19.24 1.81
CA PRO A 26 42.62 -18.60 0.51
C PRO A 26 41.27 -18.78 -0.20
N LEU A 27 40.76 -17.71 -0.84
CA LEU A 27 39.46 -17.73 -1.52
C LEU A 27 39.35 -18.84 -2.58
N GLU A 28 40.41 -19.05 -3.36
CA GLU A 28 40.47 -20.07 -4.42
C GLU A 28 40.47 -21.52 -3.90
N ALA A 29 40.80 -21.73 -2.62
CA ALA A 29 40.74 -23.04 -1.97
C ALA A 29 39.36 -23.31 -1.32
N CYS A 30 38.41 -22.38 -1.43
CA CYS A 30 37.11 -22.46 -0.79
C CYS A 30 35.98 -22.67 -1.82
N LYS A 31 34.95 -23.44 -1.42
CA LYS A 31 33.70 -23.59 -2.18
C LYS A 31 32.52 -23.28 -1.27
N ILE A 32 31.52 -22.57 -1.80
CA ILE A 32 30.25 -22.34 -1.09
C ILE A 32 29.50 -23.68 -0.99
N VAL A 33 29.19 -24.08 0.24
CA VAL A 33 28.44 -25.31 0.53
C VAL A 33 27.00 -25.18 0.04
N GLY A 34 26.44 -26.25 -0.54
CA GLY A 34 25.06 -26.29 -0.99
C GLY A 34 24.05 -26.32 0.16
N GLY A 35 22.78 -25.99 -0.10
CA GLY A 35 21.70 -26.06 0.90
C GLY A 35 21.64 -24.88 1.88
N GLN A 36 22.47 -23.85 1.72
CA GLN A 36 22.44 -22.65 2.54
C GLN A 36 21.35 -21.68 2.05
N ARG A 37 20.37 -21.38 2.90
CA ARG A 37 19.33 -20.38 2.60
C ARG A 37 19.93 -18.97 2.54
N TYR A 38 19.60 -18.22 1.49
CA TYR A 38 19.92 -16.79 1.40
C TYR A 38 18.96 -15.98 2.28
N THR A 39 19.49 -15.17 3.19
CA THR A 39 18.70 -14.43 4.20
C THR A 39 18.66 -12.93 3.99
N LYS A 40 19.50 -12.38 3.10
CA LYS A 40 19.54 -10.94 2.84
C LYS A 40 18.44 -10.53 1.85
N GLY A 41 18.10 -9.24 1.84
CA GLY A 41 17.20 -8.66 0.84
C GLY A 41 17.70 -8.91 -0.58
N LEU A 42 16.79 -9.26 -1.48
CA LEU A 42 17.06 -9.40 -2.91
C LEU A 42 16.95 -8.03 -3.59
N ASN A 43 17.80 -7.76 -4.56
CA ASN A 43 17.66 -6.55 -5.37
C ASN A 43 16.50 -6.69 -6.40
N GLU A 44 16.07 -5.57 -6.99
CA GLU A 44 14.93 -5.55 -7.93
C GLU A 44 15.07 -6.54 -9.10
N LYS A 45 16.28 -6.72 -9.63
CA LYS A 45 16.54 -7.67 -10.72
C LYS A 45 16.37 -9.12 -10.25
N GLN A 46 16.90 -9.44 -9.06
CA GLN A 46 16.76 -10.76 -8.45
C GLN A 46 15.30 -11.07 -8.09
N ILE A 47 14.57 -10.11 -7.51
CA ILE A 47 13.13 -10.24 -7.23
C ILE A 47 12.36 -10.49 -8.52
N THR A 48 12.62 -9.71 -9.58
CA THR A 48 11.97 -9.90 -10.88
C THR A 48 12.23 -11.29 -11.46
N SER A 49 13.47 -11.78 -11.38
CA SER A 49 13.81 -13.14 -11.82
C SER A 49 13.12 -14.22 -10.98
N LEU A 50 13.07 -14.05 -9.65
CA LEU A 50 12.37 -14.97 -8.76
C LEU A 50 10.87 -15.02 -9.06
N LEU A 51 10.23 -13.87 -9.27
CA LEU A 51 8.81 -13.77 -9.63
C LEU A 51 8.52 -14.47 -10.96
N LYS A 52 9.39 -14.33 -11.96
CA LYS A 52 9.23 -15.03 -13.25
C LYS A 52 9.23 -16.56 -13.11
N VAL A 53 10.00 -17.08 -12.15
CA VAL A 53 10.10 -18.53 -11.91
C VAL A 53 8.99 -19.05 -11.00
N SER A 54 8.56 -18.24 -10.02
CA SER A 54 7.58 -18.63 -9.00
C SER A 54 6.12 -18.38 -9.39
N CYS A 55 5.84 -17.44 -10.29
CA CYS A 55 4.48 -17.16 -10.78
C CYS A 55 4.04 -18.20 -11.82
N GLN A 56 3.57 -19.36 -11.34
CA GLN A 56 3.06 -20.45 -12.17
C GLN A 56 1.54 -20.36 -12.35
N ARG A 57 1.02 -20.86 -13.48
CA ARG A 57 -0.44 -20.96 -13.68
C ARG A 57 -1.02 -22.06 -12.79
N PRO A 58 -2.30 -21.97 -12.35
CA PRO A 58 -2.89 -22.95 -11.45
C PRO A 58 -2.72 -24.41 -11.87
N ARG A 59 -2.87 -24.73 -13.17
CA ARG A 59 -2.67 -26.10 -13.70
C ARG A 59 -1.23 -26.59 -13.60
N GLU A 60 -0.27 -25.70 -13.81
CA GLU A 60 1.17 -26.02 -13.71
C GLU A 60 1.55 -26.27 -12.25
N GLN A 61 1.06 -25.42 -11.34
CA GLN A 61 1.23 -25.56 -9.90
C GLN A 61 0.62 -26.87 -9.39
N GLU A 62 -0.61 -27.20 -9.80
CA GLU A 62 -1.30 -28.45 -9.48
C GLU A 62 -0.48 -29.67 -9.92
N THR A 63 0.01 -29.65 -11.17
CA THR A 63 0.87 -30.71 -11.69
C THR A 63 2.18 -30.83 -10.89
N GLY A 64 2.76 -29.70 -10.50
CA GLY A 64 3.96 -29.65 -9.67
C GLY A 64 3.75 -30.28 -8.29
N ILE A 65 2.62 -29.99 -7.64
CA ILE A 65 2.23 -30.58 -6.34
C ILE A 65 2.08 -32.10 -6.47
N LEU A 66 1.35 -32.58 -7.47
CA LEU A 66 1.14 -34.02 -7.70
C LEU A 66 2.46 -34.75 -7.97
N LYS A 67 3.35 -34.15 -8.77
CA LYS A 67 4.70 -34.69 -9.00
C LYS A 67 5.53 -34.75 -7.72
N ALA A 68 5.46 -33.72 -6.87
CA ALA A 68 6.17 -33.72 -5.60
C ALA A 68 5.67 -34.83 -4.66
N ILE A 69 4.37 -35.09 -4.61
CA ILE A 69 3.81 -36.21 -3.85
C ILE A 69 4.37 -37.55 -4.35
N GLN A 70 4.37 -37.75 -5.68
CA GLN A 70 4.92 -38.96 -6.29
C GLN A 70 6.42 -39.14 -6.02
N GLN A 71 7.21 -38.06 -6.13
CA GLN A 71 8.66 -38.10 -5.90
C GLN A 71 9.03 -38.36 -4.44
N ASN A 72 8.26 -37.83 -3.50
CA ASN A 72 8.50 -38.04 -2.07
C ASN A 72 8.13 -39.46 -1.61
N ASN A 73 7.32 -40.18 -2.40
CA ASN A 73 7.00 -41.59 -2.23
C ASN A 73 6.64 -41.98 -0.78
N TYR A 74 5.77 -41.17 -0.15
CA TYR A 74 5.44 -41.28 1.28
C TYR A 74 4.92 -42.65 1.70
N GLU A 75 4.29 -43.39 0.80
CA GLU A 75 3.80 -44.75 1.03
C GLU A 75 4.92 -45.72 1.43
N TYR A 76 6.15 -45.51 0.97
CA TYR A 76 7.31 -46.35 1.29
C TYR A 76 8.18 -45.77 2.42
N ASN A 77 7.79 -44.64 3.00
CA ASN A 77 8.53 -44.03 4.09
C ASN A 77 8.34 -44.87 5.37
N PRO A 78 9.41 -45.38 5.99
CA PRO A 78 9.31 -46.28 7.15
C PRO A 78 8.66 -45.60 8.35
N TYR A 79 8.86 -44.30 8.55
CA TYR A 79 8.23 -43.55 9.63
C TYR A 79 6.73 -43.37 9.38
N VAL A 80 6.31 -43.10 8.14
CA VAL A 80 4.88 -42.97 7.81
C VAL A 80 4.14 -44.29 8.07
N LYS A 81 4.76 -45.42 7.70
CA LYS A 81 4.22 -46.76 7.98
C LYS A 81 4.14 -47.09 9.46
N GLU A 82 5.19 -46.77 10.22
CA GLU A 82 5.25 -47.01 11.67
C GLU A 82 4.08 -46.32 12.40
N PHE A 83 3.73 -45.10 11.98
CA PHE A 83 2.61 -44.35 12.55
C PHE A 83 1.24 -44.70 11.93
N GLY A 84 1.18 -45.67 11.01
CA GLY A 84 -0.07 -46.10 10.36
C GLY A 84 -0.72 -45.02 9.49
N ILE A 85 0.06 -44.05 8.99
CA ILE A 85 -0.44 -42.93 8.18
C ILE A 85 -0.47 -43.36 6.71
N SER A 86 -1.56 -43.06 6.01
CA SER A 86 -1.68 -43.21 4.55
C SER A 86 -1.97 -41.86 3.89
N ILE A 87 -1.32 -41.56 2.77
CA ILE A 87 -1.48 -40.31 2.03
C ILE A 87 -2.13 -40.60 0.68
N ASP A 88 -3.24 -39.92 0.39
CA ASP A 88 -3.87 -39.99 -0.94
C ASP A 88 -3.02 -39.24 -1.98
N SER A 89 -2.90 -39.85 -3.15
CA SER A 89 -2.26 -39.30 -4.34
C SER A 89 -3.11 -38.26 -5.08
N LYS A 90 -4.40 -38.15 -4.76
CA LYS A 90 -5.35 -37.22 -5.36
C LYS A 90 -5.55 -35.99 -4.49
N LEU A 91 -5.84 -34.86 -5.13
CA LEU A 91 -6.25 -33.65 -4.42
C LEU A 91 -7.65 -33.81 -3.84
N ALA A 92 -7.88 -33.23 -2.67
CA ALA A 92 -9.20 -33.19 -2.06
C ALA A 92 -10.17 -32.35 -2.91
N SER A 93 -11.29 -32.95 -3.30
CA SER A 93 -12.37 -32.26 -3.99
C SER A 93 -13.28 -31.55 -2.99
N VAL A 94 -13.60 -30.28 -3.27
CA VAL A 94 -14.47 -29.46 -2.42
C VAL A 94 -15.52 -28.79 -3.31
N GLU A 95 -16.79 -28.86 -2.90
CA GLU A 95 -17.86 -28.11 -3.54
C GLU A 95 -17.75 -26.63 -3.20
N ALA A 96 -17.67 -25.79 -4.21
CA ALA A 96 -17.55 -24.34 -4.06
C ALA A 96 -18.74 -23.61 -4.68
N ARG A 97 -19.01 -22.40 -4.17
CA ARG A 97 -20.04 -21.51 -4.72
C ARG A 97 -19.40 -20.23 -5.25
N VAL A 98 -19.86 -19.79 -6.42
CA VAL A 98 -19.50 -18.48 -6.97
C VAL A 98 -20.59 -17.49 -6.58
N LEU A 99 -20.27 -16.57 -5.68
CA LEU A 99 -21.23 -15.54 -5.27
C LEU A 99 -21.47 -14.54 -6.41
N PRO A 100 -22.71 -14.04 -6.57
CA PRO A 100 -23.00 -13.01 -7.56
C PRO A 100 -22.24 -11.73 -7.22
N ALA A 101 -21.78 -11.04 -8.26
CA ALA A 101 -21.07 -9.78 -8.09
C ALA A 101 -22.05 -8.66 -7.70
N PRO A 102 -21.71 -7.76 -6.75
CA PRO A 102 -22.59 -6.65 -6.40
C PRO A 102 -22.67 -5.61 -7.52
N TRP A 103 -23.78 -4.87 -7.61
CA TRP A 103 -23.91 -3.76 -8.56
C TRP A 103 -23.18 -2.51 -8.04
N LEU A 104 -22.44 -1.85 -8.93
CA LEU A 104 -21.74 -0.59 -8.66
C LEU A 104 -22.52 0.60 -9.22
N LYS A 105 -22.71 1.64 -8.42
CA LYS A 105 -23.31 2.91 -8.83
C LYS A 105 -22.22 3.98 -9.07
N TYR A 106 -22.42 4.74 -10.14
CA TYR A 106 -21.65 5.89 -10.60
C TYR A 106 -22.56 7.11 -10.78
N HIS A 107 -21.98 8.27 -11.06
CA HIS A 107 -22.74 9.52 -11.20
C HIS A 107 -23.68 9.51 -12.40
N ASP A 108 -24.85 10.14 -12.27
CA ASP A 108 -25.93 10.08 -13.27
C ASP A 108 -25.63 10.81 -14.57
N THR A 109 -24.65 11.72 -14.57
CA THR A 109 -24.18 12.40 -15.79
C THR A 109 -23.18 11.55 -16.58
N GLY A 110 -22.76 10.40 -16.06
CA GLY A 110 -21.98 9.42 -16.81
C GLY A 110 -22.85 8.75 -17.87
N ARG A 111 -22.23 8.26 -18.95
CA ARG A 111 -22.95 7.44 -19.94
C ARG A 111 -23.37 6.10 -19.34
N GLU A 112 -22.57 5.59 -18.41
CA GLU A 112 -22.83 4.38 -17.66
C GLU A 112 -22.96 4.71 -16.16
N LYS A 113 -24.15 4.47 -15.61
CA LYS A 113 -24.54 4.88 -14.26
C LYS A 113 -24.49 3.73 -13.26
N GLU A 114 -24.70 2.52 -13.74
CA GLU A 114 -24.71 1.28 -12.99
C GLU A 114 -23.90 0.25 -13.76
N HIS A 115 -23.10 -0.54 -13.05
CA HIS A 115 -22.23 -1.54 -13.65
C HIS A 115 -22.25 -2.83 -12.84
N LEU A 116 -22.46 -3.95 -13.52
CA LEU A 116 -22.26 -5.28 -12.97
C LEU A 116 -20.91 -5.82 -13.49
N GLN A 117 -19.94 -5.94 -12.60
CA GLN A 117 -18.60 -6.41 -12.95
C GLN A 117 -18.59 -7.88 -13.34
N GLN A 118 -17.76 -8.20 -14.32
CA GLN A 118 -17.50 -9.56 -14.76
C GLN A 118 -16.13 -10.00 -14.24
N VAL A 119 -16.07 -11.18 -13.63
CA VAL A 119 -14.81 -11.80 -13.14
C VAL A 119 -14.00 -10.87 -12.22
N GLY A 120 -14.69 -10.02 -11.43
CA GLY A 120 -14.08 -9.12 -10.46
C GLY A 120 -13.28 -7.95 -11.07
N GLN A 121 -13.45 -7.63 -12.36
CA GLN A 121 -12.71 -6.56 -13.03
C GLN A 121 -13.64 -5.58 -13.74
N TRP A 122 -13.29 -4.30 -13.70
CA TRP A 122 -13.97 -3.23 -14.44
C TRP A 122 -13.03 -2.03 -14.62
N ASN A 123 -13.47 -1.04 -15.40
CA ASN A 123 -12.74 0.21 -15.61
C ASN A 123 -13.69 1.43 -15.55
N MET A 124 -13.10 2.63 -15.58
CA MET A 124 -13.82 3.91 -15.52
C MET A 124 -14.27 4.46 -16.87
N MET A 125 -14.13 3.70 -17.97
CA MET A 125 -14.59 4.21 -19.26
C MET A 125 -16.10 4.45 -19.23
N ASN A 126 -16.54 5.58 -19.79
CA ASN A 126 -17.95 6.01 -19.84
C ASN A 126 -18.60 6.31 -18.47
N LYS A 127 -17.86 6.18 -17.37
CA LYS A 127 -18.34 6.39 -16.00
C LYS A 127 -17.77 7.68 -15.43
N LYS A 128 -18.47 8.25 -14.44
CA LYS A 128 -18.00 9.38 -13.64
C LYS A 128 -18.10 9.02 -12.17
N VAL A 129 -17.14 9.50 -11.38
CA VAL A 129 -17.10 9.25 -9.94
C VAL A 129 -18.38 9.73 -9.26
N ILE A 130 -18.94 8.93 -8.35
CA ILE A 130 -20.24 9.23 -7.72
C ILE A 130 -20.24 10.57 -6.99
N ASN A 131 -19.13 10.95 -6.35
CA ASN A 131 -18.92 12.29 -5.81
C ASN A 131 -17.51 12.78 -6.15
N GLY A 132 -17.44 13.71 -7.10
CA GLY A 132 -16.20 14.37 -7.50
C GLY A 132 -15.79 15.43 -6.49
N SER A 133 -14.51 15.45 -6.14
CA SER A 133 -13.94 16.50 -5.29
C SER A 133 -13.74 17.78 -6.08
N ILE A 134 -13.66 18.89 -5.35
CA ILE A 134 -13.37 20.22 -5.89
C ILE A 134 -11.91 20.56 -5.58
N VAL A 135 -11.15 20.98 -6.59
CA VAL A 135 -9.74 21.36 -6.50
C VAL A 135 -9.55 22.72 -7.17
N ARG A 136 -9.64 23.76 -6.35
CA ARG A 136 -9.44 25.17 -6.71
C ARG A 136 -7.96 25.54 -6.68
N TYR A 137 -7.24 25.07 -5.68
CA TYR A 137 -5.87 25.50 -5.40
C TYR A 137 -4.93 24.30 -5.38
N TRP A 138 -4.17 24.12 -6.46
CA TRP A 138 -3.17 23.08 -6.55
C TRP A 138 -1.82 23.62 -7.05
N ALA A 139 -0.75 22.90 -6.76
CA ALA A 139 0.60 23.21 -7.19
C ALA A 139 1.34 21.93 -7.60
N CYS A 140 2.46 22.10 -8.31
CA CYS A 140 3.29 20.98 -8.72
C CYS A 140 4.77 21.25 -8.46
N ILE A 141 5.46 20.28 -7.85
CA ILE A 141 6.91 20.25 -7.74
C ILE A 141 7.45 19.12 -8.61
N ASN A 142 8.40 19.44 -9.48
CA ASN A 142 9.14 18.47 -10.26
C ASN A 142 10.54 18.25 -9.66
N PHE A 143 10.78 17.06 -9.13
CA PHE A 143 12.09 16.64 -8.62
C PHE A 143 12.97 15.95 -9.69
N SER A 144 12.46 15.78 -10.91
CA SER A 144 13.16 15.11 -12.01
C SER A 144 13.57 16.10 -13.11
N ARG A 145 14.87 16.37 -13.20
CA ARG A 145 15.45 17.30 -14.18
C ARG A 145 15.18 16.91 -15.64
N SER A 146 15.11 15.61 -15.94
CA SER A 146 14.99 15.09 -17.31
C SER A 146 13.66 15.39 -18.02
N ILE A 147 12.63 15.84 -17.28
CA ILE A 147 11.27 15.97 -17.79
C ILE A 147 10.65 17.35 -17.51
N GLN A 148 11.49 18.37 -17.34
CA GLN A 148 11.03 19.72 -17.00
C GLN A 148 10.05 20.30 -18.03
N GLU A 149 10.29 20.09 -19.32
CA GLU A 149 9.42 20.60 -20.40
C GLU A 149 8.12 19.80 -20.52
N ILE A 150 8.15 18.49 -20.22
CA ILE A 150 7.01 17.58 -20.38
C ILE A 150 6.08 17.62 -19.15
N ALA A 151 6.61 17.99 -17.97
CA ALA A 151 5.86 18.04 -16.72
C ALA A 151 4.57 18.88 -16.82
N ARG A 152 4.61 19.99 -17.58
CA ARG A 152 3.43 20.83 -17.81
C ARG A 152 2.34 20.09 -18.59
N GLY A 153 2.71 19.47 -19.72
CA GLY A 153 1.78 18.70 -20.54
C GLY A 153 1.18 17.51 -19.78
N PHE A 154 1.97 16.84 -18.94
CA PHE A 154 1.47 15.79 -18.07
C PHE A 154 0.44 16.29 -17.06
N CYS A 155 0.72 17.41 -16.36
CA CYS A 155 -0.22 17.96 -15.39
C CYS A 155 -1.53 18.37 -16.08
N GLN A 156 -1.48 19.01 -17.25
CA GLN A 156 -2.67 19.36 -18.02
C GLN A 156 -3.52 18.14 -18.38
N GLN A 157 -2.90 17.06 -18.87
CA GLN A 157 -3.62 15.81 -19.19
C GLN A 157 -4.20 15.13 -17.94
N LEU A 158 -3.49 15.19 -16.81
CA LEU A 158 -3.99 14.66 -15.54
C LEU A 158 -5.20 15.45 -15.04
N VAL A 159 -5.14 16.78 -15.09
CA VAL A 159 -6.27 17.67 -14.73
C VAL A 159 -7.47 17.39 -15.64
N GLN A 160 -7.25 17.30 -16.94
CA GLN A 160 -8.30 16.95 -17.90
C GLN A 160 -8.92 15.59 -17.56
N MET A 161 -8.11 14.59 -17.19
CA MET A 161 -8.63 13.29 -16.78
C MET A 161 -9.45 13.36 -15.48
N CYS A 162 -9.05 14.20 -14.52
CA CYS A 162 -9.85 14.44 -13.31
C CYS A 162 -11.21 15.05 -13.65
N GLN A 163 -11.25 16.04 -14.55
CA GLN A 163 -12.48 16.65 -15.03
C GLN A 163 -13.38 15.67 -15.79
N ILE A 164 -12.82 14.87 -16.71
CA ILE A 164 -13.55 13.81 -17.43
C ILE A 164 -14.16 12.81 -16.44
N SER A 165 -13.40 12.47 -15.40
CA SER A 165 -13.84 11.54 -14.35
C SER A 165 -14.93 12.12 -13.45
N GLY A 166 -15.22 13.43 -13.51
CA GLY A 166 -16.32 14.07 -12.77
C GLY A 166 -15.89 14.98 -11.62
N MET A 167 -14.62 15.36 -11.53
CA MET A 167 -14.12 16.31 -10.52
C MET A 167 -14.19 17.76 -11.04
N GLU A 168 -14.41 18.74 -10.14
CA GLU A 168 -14.18 20.16 -10.46
C GLU A 168 -12.71 20.45 -10.19
N PHE A 169 -11.90 20.63 -11.23
CA PHE A 169 -10.45 20.78 -11.07
C PHE A 169 -9.95 21.98 -11.89
N SER A 170 -9.25 22.91 -11.25
CA SER A 170 -8.72 24.11 -11.89
C SER A 170 -7.63 23.78 -12.91
N LEU A 171 -7.73 24.36 -14.11
CA LEU A 171 -6.84 24.06 -15.24
C LEU A 171 -5.37 24.38 -14.94
N ASP A 172 -5.12 25.53 -14.33
CA ASP A 172 -3.76 26.01 -14.06
C ASP A 172 -3.38 25.87 -12.58
N PRO A 173 -2.11 25.52 -12.28
CA PRO A 173 -1.61 25.55 -10.92
C PRO A 173 -1.50 26.99 -10.42
N VAL A 174 -1.58 27.17 -9.10
CA VAL A 174 -1.52 28.49 -8.45
C VAL A 174 -0.21 29.22 -8.79
N ILE A 175 0.90 28.49 -8.82
CA ILE A 175 2.22 28.98 -9.25
C ILE A 175 2.75 28.14 -10.40
N PRO A 176 3.68 28.66 -11.23
CA PRO A 176 4.38 27.84 -12.22
C PRO A 176 5.02 26.60 -11.57
N ILE A 177 5.10 25.50 -12.34
CA ILE A 177 5.69 24.25 -11.85
C ILE A 177 7.09 24.51 -11.32
N TYR A 178 7.32 24.17 -10.06
CA TYR A 178 8.58 24.42 -9.38
C TYR A 178 9.52 23.24 -9.56
N SER A 179 10.69 23.47 -10.14
CA SER A 179 11.72 22.44 -10.28
C SER A 179 12.67 22.47 -9.08
N ALA A 180 12.90 21.31 -8.47
CA ALA A 180 13.80 21.16 -7.34
C ALA A 180 14.68 19.92 -7.49
N ARG A 181 15.80 19.86 -6.77
CA ARG A 181 16.57 18.63 -6.64
C ARG A 181 16.00 17.78 -5.50
N PRO A 182 16.08 16.43 -5.58
CA PRO A 182 15.62 15.53 -4.52
C PRO A 182 16.13 15.86 -3.10
N ASP A 183 17.41 16.22 -2.98
CA ASP A 183 18.06 16.60 -1.72
C ASP A 183 17.50 17.90 -1.11
N MET A 184 16.76 18.69 -1.88
CA MET A 184 16.18 19.97 -1.45
C MET A 184 14.68 19.87 -1.11
N VAL A 185 14.12 18.66 -0.93
CA VAL A 185 12.69 18.43 -0.70
C VAL A 185 12.07 19.32 0.39
N LYS A 186 12.71 19.44 1.55
CA LYS A 186 12.22 20.27 2.66
C LYS A 186 12.13 21.75 2.29
N LYS A 187 13.17 22.27 1.62
CA LYS A 187 13.21 23.68 1.19
C LYS A 187 12.18 23.93 0.08
N ALA A 188 12.07 23.01 -0.88
CA ALA A 188 11.13 23.10 -1.98
C ALA A 188 9.67 23.10 -1.50
N LEU A 189 9.31 22.19 -0.60
CA LEU A 189 7.97 22.12 -0.01
C LEU A 189 7.61 23.40 0.74
N LYS A 190 8.51 23.89 1.61
CA LYS A 190 8.27 25.14 2.35
C LYS A 190 8.13 26.35 1.42
N TYR A 191 8.99 26.45 0.40
CA TYR A 191 8.92 27.53 -0.59
C TYR A 191 7.61 27.51 -1.38
N VAL A 192 7.20 26.36 -1.92
CA VAL A 192 5.95 26.27 -2.69
C VAL A 192 4.75 26.56 -1.79
N HIS A 193 4.75 26.02 -0.57
CA HIS A 193 3.67 26.27 0.39
C HIS A 193 3.56 27.76 0.77
N SER A 194 4.67 28.45 1.01
CA SER A 194 4.66 29.90 1.30
C SER A 194 4.26 30.71 0.07
N ALA A 195 4.87 30.44 -1.09
CA ALA A 195 4.58 31.18 -2.32
C ALA A 195 3.11 31.07 -2.77
N VAL A 196 2.50 29.88 -2.58
CA VAL A 196 1.06 29.70 -2.82
C VAL A 196 0.24 30.49 -1.81
N ARG A 197 0.57 30.41 -0.51
CA ARG A 197 -0.15 31.13 0.55
C ARG A 197 -0.14 32.64 0.32
N ASP A 198 1.01 33.18 -0.06
CA ASP A 198 1.17 34.61 -0.36
C ASP A 198 0.32 35.02 -1.57
N LYS A 199 0.35 34.21 -2.64
CA LYS A 199 -0.42 34.49 -3.86
C LYS A 199 -1.94 34.36 -3.66
N LEU A 200 -2.39 33.51 -2.75
CA LEU A 200 -3.81 33.30 -2.47
C LEU A 200 -4.36 34.19 -1.35
N GLY A 201 -3.58 35.12 -0.81
CA GLY A 201 -4.00 35.98 0.29
C GLY A 201 -4.34 35.20 1.56
N GLY A 202 -3.55 34.16 1.87
CA GLY A 202 -3.70 33.35 3.08
C GLY A 202 -4.57 32.09 2.94
N LYS A 203 -5.17 31.83 1.77
CA LYS A 203 -5.88 30.55 1.55
C LYS A 203 -4.90 29.38 1.45
N GLU A 204 -5.36 28.21 1.87
CA GLU A 204 -4.54 26.99 1.89
C GLU A 204 -4.50 26.29 0.53
N LEU A 205 -3.37 25.62 0.28
CA LEU A 205 -3.18 24.76 -0.88
C LEU A 205 -3.91 23.43 -0.65
N GLU A 206 -4.80 23.03 -1.56
CA GLU A 206 -5.62 21.82 -1.40
C GLU A 206 -4.90 20.55 -1.88
N LEU A 207 -4.06 20.67 -2.92
CA LEU A 207 -3.35 19.52 -3.49
C LEU A 207 -1.95 19.90 -4.00
N LEU A 208 -0.96 19.08 -3.62
CA LEU A 208 0.37 19.09 -4.21
C LEU A 208 0.60 17.86 -5.09
N ILE A 209 0.87 18.09 -6.37
CA ILE A 209 1.38 17.05 -7.27
C ILE A 209 2.91 17.05 -7.19
N ALA A 210 3.52 15.90 -6.95
CA ALA A 210 4.97 15.76 -6.86
C ALA A 210 5.47 14.77 -7.90
N ILE A 211 6.28 15.24 -8.85
CA ILE A 211 6.91 14.37 -9.84
C ILE A 211 8.27 13.91 -9.28
N LEU A 212 8.44 12.60 -9.12
CA LEU A 212 9.61 11.99 -8.52
C LEU A 212 10.43 11.23 -9.58
N PRO A 213 11.77 11.16 -9.46
CA PRO A 213 12.56 10.21 -10.24
C PRO A 213 12.16 8.76 -9.93
N ASP A 214 12.39 7.85 -10.88
CA ASP A 214 12.07 6.43 -10.72
C ASP A 214 12.84 5.78 -9.57
N ASN A 215 14.13 6.11 -9.44
CA ASN A 215 14.90 5.84 -8.23
C ASN A 215 14.84 7.07 -7.31
N ASN A 216 13.99 7.02 -6.30
CA ASN A 216 13.72 8.16 -5.42
C ASN A 216 14.28 8.00 -3.99
N GLY A 217 14.92 6.89 -3.62
CA GLY A 217 15.55 6.73 -2.30
C GLY A 217 14.65 7.19 -1.15
N SER A 218 15.15 8.10 -0.29
CA SER A 218 14.36 8.66 0.82
C SER A 218 13.35 9.74 0.41
N LEU A 219 13.42 10.28 -0.82
CA LEU A 219 12.63 11.44 -1.26
C LEU A 219 11.12 11.22 -1.07
N TYR A 220 10.61 10.03 -1.43
CA TYR A 220 9.20 9.72 -1.26
C TYR A 220 8.79 9.78 0.22
N GLY A 221 9.57 9.12 1.09
CA GLY A 221 9.32 9.10 2.53
C GLY A 221 9.42 10.48 3.17
N ASP A 222 10.45 11.25 2.83
CA ASP A 222 10.63 12.61 3.33
C ASP A 222 9.52 13.55 2.87
N LEU A 223 9.13 13.49 1.59
CA LEU A 223 8.03 14.27 1.05
C LEU A 223 6.73 13.94 1.77
N LYS A 224 6.43 12.64 1.94
CA LYS A 224 5.20 12.19 2.59
C LYS A 224 5.14 12.62 4.05
N ARG A 225 6.21 12.39 4.81
CA ARG A 225 6.33 12.83 6.20
C ARG A 225 6.10 14.33 6.32
N ILE A 226 6.84 15.15 5.57
CA ILE A 226 6.76 16.62 5.68
C ILE A 226 5.36 17.11 5.29
N CYS A 227 4.77 16.60 4.21
CA CYS A 227 3.43 16.98 3.80
C CYS A 227 2.37 16.60 4.84
N GLU A 228 2.39 15.36 5.36
CA GLU A 228 1.31 14.82 6.20
C GLU A 228 1.46 15.18 7.68
N THR A 229 2.67 15.54 8.15
CA THR A 229 2.93 15.89 9.57
C THR A 229 3.23 17.37 9.79
N ASP A 230 4.14 17.97 9.01
CA ASP A 230 4.59 19.36 9.24
C ASP A 230 3.65 20.39 8.59
N LEU A 231 3.11 20.09 7.40
CA LEU A 231 2.39 21.06 6.57
C LEU A 231 0.87 20.82 6.49
N GLY A 232 0.38 19.63 6.84
CA GLY A 232 -1.03 19.27 6.67
C GLY A 232 -1.51 19.25 5.21
N LEU A 233 -0.60 18.96 4.27
CA LEU A 233 -0.83 19.09 2.83
C LEU A 233 -1.11 17.75 2.16
N ILE A 234 -2.22 17.67 1.42
CA ILE A 234 -2.54 16.48 0.62
C ILE A 234 -1.61 16.42 -0.59
N SER A 235 -0.92 15.28 -0.76
CA SER A 235 0.07 15.08 -1.81
C SER A 235 -0.21 13.88 -2.71
N GLN A 236 0.03 14.02 -4.02
CA GLN A 236 0.01 12.95 -5.01
C GLN A 236 1.34 12.85 -5.75
N CYS A 237 2.09 11.78 -5.48
CA CYS A 237 3.36 11.50 -6.13
C CYS A 237 3.17 10.75 -7.46
N CYS A 238 3.93 11.13 -8.48
CA CYS A 238 3.95 10.50 -9.81
C CYS A 238 5.40 10.23 -10.21
N LEU A 239 5.72 9.01 -10.66
CA LEU A 239 7.08 8.68 -11.10
C LEU A 239 7.37 9.19 -12.51
N SER A 240 8.63 9.56 -12.77
CA SER A 240 9.11 10.12 -14.03
C SER A 240 8.79 9.24 -15.23
N LYS A 241 8.88 7.91 -15.13
CA LYS A 241 8.53 7.00 -16.24
C LYS A 241 7.09 7.17 -16.74
N HIS A 242 6.16 7.52 -15.86
CA HIS A 242 4.74 7.71 -16.22
C HIS A 242 4.45 9.12 -16.76
N VAL A 243 5.34 10.08 -16.46
CA VAL A 243 5.31 11.41 -17.06
C VAL A 243 5.88 11.38 -18.47
N PHE A 244 6.98 10.63 -18.66
CA PHE A 244 7.63 10.46 -19.96
C PHE A 244 6.73 9.73 -20.96
N LYS A 245 6.12 8.60 -20.55
CA LYS A 245 5.17 7.84 -21.36
C LYS A 245 3.78 7.87 -20.74
N ILE A 246 3.04 8.91 -21.11
CA ILE A 246 1.68 9.12 -20.59
C ILE A 246 0.76 8.00 -21.07
N ASN A 247 0.07 7.37 -20.13
CA ASN A 247 -0.94 6.34 -20.38
C ASN A 247 -2.27 6.80 -19.79
N ARG A 248 -3.34 6.78 -20.60
CA ARG A 248 -4.69 7.19 -20.16
C ARG A 248 -5.20 6.37 -18.96
N GLN A 249 -4.91 5.08 -18.92
CA GLN A 249 -5.29 4.22 -17.79
C GLN A 249 -4.55 4.62 -16.51
N TYR A 250 -3.26 4.99 -16.62
CA TYR A 250 -2.50 5.50 -15.49
C TYR A 250 -3.11 6.80 -14.96
N LEU A 251 -3.41 7.76 -15.85
CA LEU A 251 -4.05 9.03 -15.46
C LEU A 251 -5.41 8.79 -14.78
N ALA A 252 -6.24 7.88 -15.30
CA ALA A 252 -7.52 7.53 -14.69
C ALA A 252 -7.33 6.96 -13.27
N ASN A 253 -6.38 6.04 -13.08
CA ASN A 253 -6.07 5.47 -11.77
C ASN A 253 -5.52 6.54 -10.79
N VAL A 254 -4.71 7.49 -11.27
CA VAL A 254 -4.24 8.61 -10.44
C VAL A 254 -5.39 9.54 -10.08
N ALA A 255 -6.28 9.87 -11.01
CA ALA A 255 -7.47 10.69 -10.75
C ALA A 255 -8.37 10.07 -9.66
N LEU A 256 -8.58 8.75 -9.70
CA LEU A 256 -9.32 8.02 -8.65
C LEU A 256 -8.66 8.15 -7.27
N LYS A 257 -7.33 8.16 -7.19
CA LYS A 257 -6.58 8.36 -5.92
C LYS A 257 -6.69 9.79 -5.43
N ILE A 258 -6.60 10.77 -6.33
CA ILE A 258 -6.74 12.19 -5.99
C ILE A 258 -8.15 12.45 -5.43
N ASN A 259 -9.19 11.92 -6.09
CA ASN A 259 -10.57 12.10 -5.66
C ASN A 259 -10.78 11.60 -4.22
N VAL A 260 -10.31 10.39 -3.88
CA VAL A 260 -10.48 9.83 -2.53
C VAL A 260 -9.69 10.62 -1.49
N LYS A 261 -8.47 11.06 -1.82
CA LYS A 261 -7.64 11.87 -0.89
C LYS A 261 -8.30 13.21 -0.53
N LEU A 262 -9.07 13.78 -1.45
CA LEU A 262 -9.80 15.03 -1.27
C LEU A 262 -11.23 14.82 -0.74
N GLY A 263 -11.53 13.61 -0.25
CA GLY A 263 -12.80 13.27 0.39
C GLY A 263 -13.94 12.91 -0.57
N GLY A 264 -13.67 12.84 -1.87
CA GLY A 264 -14.60 12.34 -2.87
C GLY A 264 -14.81 10.82 -2.78
N ARG A 265 -15.86 10.35 -3.44
CA ARG A 265 -16.22 8.94 -3.53
C ARG A 265 -16.19 8.53 -4.99
N ASN A 266 -15.52 7.42 -5.29
CA ASN A 266 -15.37 6.96 -6.68
C ASN A 266 -16.61 6.19 -7.15
N THR A 267 -17.09 5.26 -6.34
CA THR A 267 -18.27 4.43 -6.60
C THR A 267 -18.88 4.02 -5.27
N VAL A 268 -20.15 3.62 -5.28
CA VAL A 268 -20.85 3.02 -4.14
C VAL A 268 -21.54 1.74 -4.58
N LEU A 269 -21.82 0.83 -3.64
CA LEU A 269 -22.65 -0.34 -3.94
C LEU A 269 -24.10 0.12 -4.08
N LEU A 270 -24.78 -0.34 -5.11
CA LEU A 270 -26.19 -0.01 -5.36
C LEU A 270 -27.08 -0.44 -4.18
N ASP A 271 -26.77 -1.60 -3.60
CA ASP A 271 -27.45 -2.11 -2.42
C ASP A 271 -27.25 -1.24 -1.18
N ALA A 272 -26.12 -0.52 -1.07
CA ALA A 272 -25.90 0.40 0.05
C ALA A 272 -26.84 1.60 -0.01
N LEU A 273 -27.09 2.14 -1.21
CA LEU A 273 -28.04 3.23 -1.44
C LEU A 273 -29.48 2.80 -1.20
N SER A 274 -29.78 1.54 -1.49
CA SER A 274 -31.11 0.94 -1.31
C SER A 274 -31.32 0.33 0.08
N TRP A 275 -30.32 0.44 0.97
CA TRP A 275 -30.34 -0.11 2.33
C TRP A 275 -30.51 -1.64 2.39
N ARG A 276 -29.95 -2.35 1.41
CA ARG A 276 -30.11 -3.81 1.21
C ARG A 276 -28.87 -4.62 1.54
N ILE A 277 -27.78 -4.02 2.02
CA ILE A 277 -26.60 -4.79 2.41
C ILE A 277 -26.91 -5.54 3.71
N PRO A 278 -26.95 -6.89 3.69
CA PRO A 278 -27.28 -7.67 4.87
C PRO A 278 -26.30 -7.39 6.01
N LEU A 279 -26.81 -7.26 7.24
CA LEU A 279 -26.02 -7.03 8.46
C LEU A 279 -25.20 -5.72 8.48
N VAL A 280 -25.40 -4.84 7.50
CA VAL A 280 -24.71 -3.54 7.42
C VAL A 280 -25.72 -2.41 7.37
N SER A 281 -26.72 -2.48 6.50
CA SER A 281 -27.64 -1.36 6.25
C SER A 281 -28.80 -1.26 7.25
N ASP A 282 -29.17 -2.36 7.92
CA ASP A 282 -30.38 -2.46 8.75
C ASP A 282 -30.33 -1.61 10.03
N ILE A 283 -29.14 -1.47 10.63
CA ILE A 283 -28.90 -0.62 11.79
C ILE A 283 -27.54 0.08 11.66
N PRO A 284 -27.30 1.19 12.38
CA PRO A 284 -26.02 1.90 12.36
C PRO A 284 -24.86 0.94 12.61
N THR A 285 -24.10 0.63 11.56
CA THR A 285 -23.02 -0.37 11.59
C THR A 285 -21.71 0.29 11.21
N ILE A 286 -20.68 0.05 12.04
CA ILE A 286 -19.30 0.46 11.76
C ILE A 286 -18.48 -0.78 11.40
N ILE A 287 -17.64 -0.68 10.37
CA ILE A 287 -16.78 -1.77 9.91
C ILE A 287 -15.33 -1.37 10.15
N PHE A 288 -14.61 -2.18 10.93
CA PHE A 288 -13.20 -2.02 11.21
C PHE A 288 -12.34 -2.94 10.36
N GLY A 289 -11.15 -2.48 10.02
CA GLY A 289 -10.04 -3.28 9.52
C GLY A 289 -8.80 -3.00 10.36
N ALA A 290 -8.05 -4.02 10.74
CA ALA A 290 -6.82 -3.85 11.53
C ALA A 290 -5.70 -4.76 11.01
N ASP A 291 -4.47 -4.25 10.98
CA ASP A 291 -3.29 -4.98 10.54
C ASP A 291 -2.05 -4.53 11.32
N VAL A 292 -1.05 -5.40 11.40
CA VAL A 292 0.26 -5.10 11.98
C VAL A 292 1.35 -5.42 10.98
N THR A 293 2.18 -4.41 10.67
CA THR A 293 3.37 -4.59 9.83
C THR A 293 4.63 -4.69 10.69
N HIS A 294 5.41 -5.74 10.49
CA HIS A 294 6.72 -5.93 11.11
C HIS A 294 7.85 -5.45 10.21
N PRO A 295 9.00 -5.03 10.78
CA PRO A 295 10.21 -4.78 10.00
C PRO A 295 10.69 -6.04 9.27
N GLU A 296 11.52 -5.85 8.24
CA GLU A 296 12.11 -6.94 7.47
C GLU A 296 12.88 -7.94 8.35
N SER A 297 13.08 -9.15 7.84
CA SER A 297 13.76 -10.21 8.59
C SER A 297 15.24 -9.86 8.83
N GLY A 298 15.63 -9.67 10.09
CA GLY A 298 16.99 -9.33 10.51
C GLY A 298 17.05 -8.87 11.97
N GLU A 299 18.22 -8.43 12.42
CA GLU A 299 18.45 -7.81 13.74
C GLU A 299 17.99 -6.33 13.79
N ASP A 300 17.00 -5.95 13.00
CA ASP A 300 16.50 -4.58 12.99
C ASP A 300 15.61 -4.34 14.22
N PRO A 301 16.01 -3.49 15.19
CA PRO A 301 15.22 -3.21 16.38
C PRO A 301 13.99 -2.31 16.10
N CYS A 302 13.70 -2.01 14.82
CA CYS A 302 12.54 -1.20 14.45
C CYS A 302 11.23 -1.72 15.08
N PRO A 303 10.35 -0.81 15.52
CA PRO A 303 9.06 -1.18 16.09
C PRO A 303 8.14 -1.80 15.03
N SER A 304 7.17 -2.60 15.48
CA SER A 304 6.02 -2.95 14.64
C SER A 304 5.08 -1.75 14.50
N ILE A 305 4.35 -1.65 13.40
CA ILE A 305 3.36 -0.60 13.18
C ILE A 305 1.98 -1.24 13.09
N ALA A 306 1.10 -0.92 14.03
CA ALA A 306 -0.30 -1.28 13.97
C ALA A 306 -1.10 -0.19 13.26
N ALA A 307 -2.02 -0.59 12.39
CA ALA A 307 -2.95 0.29 11.70
C ALA A 307 -4.38 -0.20 11.93
N VAL A 308 -5.28 0.72 12.31
CA VAL A 308 -6.71 0.43 12.49
C VAL A 308 -7.51 1.44 11.70
N VAL A 309 -8.38 0.96 10.83
CA VAL A 309 -9.30 1.78 10.02
C VAL A 309 -10.75 1.48 10.39
N ALA A 310 -11.63 2.46 10.24
CA ALA A 310 -13.06 2.26 10.41
C ALA A 310 -13.90 3.07 9.42
N SER A 311 -15.00 2.49 8.95
CA SER A 311 -15.96 3.17 8.07
C SER A 311 -16.60 4.39 8.75
N GLN A 312 -16.91 5.44 7.98
CA GLN A 312 -17.36 6.74 8.50
C GLN A 312 -18.68 7.23 7.91
N ASP A 313 -19.16 6.61 6.82
CA ASP A 313 -20.29 7.07 6.02
C ASP A 313 -21.37 5.99 5.86
N TRP A 314 -21.72 5.30 6.95
CA TRP A 314 -22.87 4.40 6.98
C TRP A 314 -24.15 5.10 6.45
N PRO A 315 -24.97 4.45 5.59
CA PRO A 315 -24.93 3.04 5.20
C PRO A 315 -24.05 2.71 3.98
N GLU A 316 -23.40 3.70 3.37
CA GLU A 316 -22.69 3.54 2.09
C GLU A 316 -21.31 2.88 2.25
N VAL A 317 -20.67 3.05 3.41
CA VAL A 317 -19.41 2.38 3.82
C VAL A 317 -18.28 2.53 2.77
N THR A 318 -18.09 3.75 2.26
CA THR A 318 -17.06 4.06 1.25
C THR A 318 -15.93 4.94 1.77
N LYS A 319 -16.12 5.61 2.91
CA LYS A 319 -15.12 6.46 3.55
C LYS A 319 -14.61 5.79 4.81
N TYR A 320 -13.30 5.79 4.97
CA TYR A 320 -12.63 5.23 6.14
C TYR A 320 -11.72 6.27 6.78
N ALA A 321 -11.71 6.31 8.10
CA ALA A 321 -10.69 6.99 8.88
C ALA A 321 -9.69 5.94 9.37
N GLY A 322 -8.42 6.31 9.47
CA GLY A 322 -7.35 5.41 9.90
C GLY A 322 -6.50 6.03 11.01
N LEU A 323 -6.08 5.19 11.94
CA LEU A 323 -5.11 5.50 12.99
C LEU A 323 -3.96 4.52 12.89
N VAL A 324 -2.77 4.99 13.24
CA VAL A 324 -1.55 4.19 13.26
C VAL A 324 -0.83 4.37 14.59
N CYS A 325 -0.27 3.30 15.12
CA CYS A 325 0.50 3.30 16.36
C CYS A 325 1.75 2.44 16.21
N ALA A 326 2.89 2.94 16.67
CA ALA A 326 4.08 2.12 16.85
C ALA A 326 3.91 1.24 18.09
N GLN A 327 4.40 0.00 18.04
CA GLN A 327 4.36 -0.95 19.15
C GLN A 327 5.66 -1.78 19.19
N PRO A 328 5.93 -2.51 20.29
CA PRO A 328 7.15 -3.29 20.45
C PRO A 328 7.48 -4.21 19.26
N HIS A 329 8.78 -4.48 19.10
CA HIS A 329 9.32 -5.25 17.99
C HIS A 329 8.66 -6.62 17.88
N ARG A 330 8.13 -6.94 16.68
CA ARG A 330 7.47 -8.23 16.36
C ARG A 330 6.29 -8.59 17.24
N GLU A 331 5.63 -7.60 17.83
CA GLU A 331 4.37 -7.82 18.54
C GLU A 331 3.20 -7.80 17.57
N GLU A 332 2.38 -8.85 17.56
CA GLU A 332 1.19 -9.00 16.69
C GLU A 332 -0.10 -8.48 17.34
N LEU A 333 -0.15 -8.51 18.67
CA LEU A 333 -1.27 -7.97 19.43
C LEU A 333 -1.23 -6.44 19.38
N ILE A 334 -2.36 -5.84 19.00
CA ILE A 334 -2.45 -4.38 18.89
C ILE A 334 -2.63 -3.79 20.28
N GLN A 335 -1.53 -3.35 20.90
CA GLN A 335 -1.55 -2.85 22.27
C GLN A 335 -2.45 -1.62 22.44
N ASP A 336 -2.43 -0.71 21.47
CA ASP A 336 -3.19 0.55 21.50
C ASP A 336 -4.60 0.44 20.89
N LEU A 337 -5.12 -0.79 20.71
CA LEU A 337 -6.45 -0.99 20.15
C LEU A 337 -7.52 -0.38 21.07
N PHE A 338 -7.40 -0.67 22.36
CA PHE A 338 -8.20 -0.09 23.45
C PHE A 338 -7.33 -0.09 24.71
N LYS A 339 -7.23 1.07 25.37
CA LYS A 339 -6.45 1.21 26.62
C LYS A 339 -7.28 1.93 27.68
N CYS A 340 -7.03 1.55 28.92
CA CYS A 340 -7.53 2.26 30.10
C CYS A 340 -6.33 2.64 30.97
N TRP A 341 -6.27 3.88 31.44
CA TRP A 341 -5.28 4.30 32.43
C TRP A 341 -5.93 5.17 33.50
N LYS A 342 -5.31 5.22 34.67
CA LYS A 342 -5.78 6.03 35.79
C LYS A 342 -5.12 7.41 35.72
N ASP A 343 -5.90 8.41 35.40
CA ASP A 343 -5.50 9.81 35.45
C ASP A 343 -5.68 10.36 36.89
N PRO A 344 -4.66 11.04 37.45
CA PRO A 344 -4.72 11.57 38.82
C PRO A 344 -5.87 12.56 39.07
N HIS A 345 -6.36 13.26 38.04
CA HIS A 345 -7.40 14.28 38.13
C HIS A 345 -8.74 13.83 37.55
N HIS A 346 -8.72 12.95 36.54
CA HIS A 346 -9.92 12.55 35.77
C HIS A 346 -10.39 11.11 36.05
N GLY A 347 -9.73 10.37 36.94
CA GLY A 347 -10.10 8.99 37.27
C GLY A 347 -9.71 8.01 36.15
N ILE A 348 -10.54 7.02 35.85
CA ILE A 348 -10.24 6.05 34.78
C ILE A 348 -10.53 6.70 33.42
N VAL A 349 -9.48 6.88 32.62
CA VAL A 349 -9.57 7.39 31.25
C VAL A 349 -9.51 6.20 30.28
N TYR A 350 -10.48 6.18 29.37
CA TYR A 350 -10.56 5.21 28.27
C TYR A 350 -9.99 5.85 27.01
N GLY A 351 -9.15 5.12 26.28
CA GLY A 351 -8.49 5.54 25.05
C GLY A 351 -8.22 4.38 24.09
N GLY A 352 -7.31 4.62 23.16
CA GLY A 352 -6.97 3.69 22.09
C GLY A 352 -7.73 3.93 20.79
N MET A 353 -7.26 3.29 19.74
CA MET A 353 -7.67 3.55 18.36
C MET A 353 -9.15 3.31 18.11
N ILE A 354 -9.74 2.26 18.70
CA ILE A 354 -11.19 1.98 18.53
C ILE A 354 -12.03 3.12 19.08
N ARG A 355 -11.69 3.66 20.25
CA ARG A 355 -12.46 4.74 20.87
C ARG A 355 -12.48 5.98 19.99
N GLU A 356 -11.33 6.40 19.49
CA GLU A 356 -11.23 7.58 18.61
C GLU A 356 -12.02 7.39 17.31
N LEU A 357 -11.98 6.20 16.72
CA LEU A 357 -12.75 5.88 15.51
C LEU A 357 -14.27 5.84 15.78
N LEU A 358 -14.71 5.36 16.94
CA LEU A 358 -16.11 5.39 17.38
C LEU A 358 -16.60 6.84 17.62
N LEU A 359 -15.76 7.69 18.21
CA LEU A 359 -16.06 9.11 18.39
C LEU A 359 -16.15 9.83 17.04
N SER A 360 -15.23 9.55 16.12
CA SER A 360 -15.26 10.05 14.74
C SER A 360 -16.55 9.63 14.04
N PHE A 361 -16.94 8.36 14.12
CA PHE A 361 -18.20 7.87 13.55
C PHE A 361 -19.40 8.61 14.13
N LYS A 362 -19.47 8.75 15.46
CA LYS A 362 -20.57 9.49 16.12
C LYS A 362 -20.62 10.95 15.67
N LYS A 363 -19.46 11.60 15.52
CA LYS A 363 -19.35 12.97 15.02
C LYS A 363 -19.84 13.08 13.57
N ALA A 364 -19.50 12.11 12.72
CA ALA A 364 -19.89 12.09 11.32
C ALA A 364 -21.37 11.75 11.08
N ARG A 365 -21.95 10.86 11.91
CA ARG A 365 -23.33 10.34 11.73
C ARG A 365 -24.37 10.92 12.67
N GLY A 366 -23.95 11.62 13.72
CA GLY A 366 -24.83 12.10 14.79
C GLY A 366 -25.32 11.01 15.76
N GLN A 367 -24.99 9.75 15.51
CA GLN A 367 -25.44 8.61 16.32
C GLN A 367 -24.31 7.58 16.52
N LYS A 368 -24.41 6.80 17.60
CA LYS A 368 -23.47 5.71 17.88
C LYS A 368 -23.73 4.52 16.95
N PRO A 369 -22.69 3.76 16.57
CA PRO A 369 -22.92 2.48 15.94
C PRO A 369 -23.58 1.52 16.94
N LEU A 370 -24.55 0.75 16.47
CA LEU A 370 -25.23 -0.32 17.21
C LEU A 370 -24.65 -1.69 16.88
N ARG A 371 -23.88 -1.81 15.78
CA ARG A 371 -23.15 -3.02 15.39
C ARG A 371 -21.73 -2.69 14.98
N ILE A 372 -20.81 -3.58 15.35
CA ILE A 372 -19.41 -3.54 14.96
C ILE A 372 -19.11 -4.81 14.16
N ILE A 373 -18.52 -4.66 12.97
CA ILE A 373 -17.91 -5.75 12.21
C ILE A 373 -16.40 -5.49 12.22
N PHE A 374 -15.60 -6.48 12.60
CA PHE A 374 -14.15 -6.32 12.76
C PHE A 374 -13.40 -7.35 11.91
N TYR A 375 -12.66 -6.87 10.90
CA TYR A 375 -11.71 -7.66 10.13
C TYR A 375 -10.31 -7.45 10.73
N ARG A 376 -9.67 -8.54 11.18
CA ARG A 376 -8.31 -8.54 11.72
C ARG A 376 -7.36 -9.33 10.84
#